data_AF-A0A433XVX6-F1
#
_entry.id   AF-A0A433XVX6-F1
#
_cell.length_a   1.000
_cell.length_b   1.000
_cell.length_c   1.000
_cell.angle_alpha   90.00
_cell.angle_beta   90.00
_cell.angle_gamma   90.00
#
_symmetry.space_group_name_H-M   'P 1'
#
loop_
_entity.id
_entity.type
_entity.pdbx_description
1 polymer ?
#
loop_
_entity_poly.entity_id
_entity_poly.type
_entity_poly.pdbx_seq_one_letter_code
_entity_poly.pdbx_strand_id
1 'polypeptide(L)'
;MSKKLNLVGQRFGRLTVIAELPKEGSSPRWSCICDCGNPKVATTIVLRRGDCKSCGCLHRDYLTDRHAKTDTDISGKRFGKLVALYKVKVENKKSIMWLCQCDCGQTIPIPASEMKKGKIRSCGCLISDHVTSWFEAGTNIPALLANNISSRNTSGTKGVHFDPSRNKWCAEIMFQRKRYRLGRYDDKQEAIQIRKEAENQLHGDFLDWYNNRQ
;
A
#
# COMPACT_ATOMS: atom_id res chain seq x y z
N MET A 1 19.19 -24.13 53.14
CA MET A 1 17.87 -24.69 52.76
C MET A 1 16.98 -23.55 52.29
N SER A 2 16.69 -23.46 50.98
CA SER A 2 15.89 -22.36 50.43
C SER A 2 14.40 -22.62 50.66
N LYS A 3 13.70 -21.68 51.30
CA LYS A 3 12.27 -21.76 51.63
C LYS A 3 11.46 -21.90 50.34
N LYS A 4 10.73 -23.01 50.17
CA LYS A 4 9.87 -23.24 48.99
C LYS A 4 8.84 -22.10 48.91
N LEU A 5 8.91 -21.31 47.84
CA LEU A 5 8.00 -20.19 47.62
C LEU A 5 6.60 -20.74 47.28
N ASN A 6 5.63 -20.53 48.16
CA ASN A 6 4.24 -20.87 47.94
C ASN A 6 3.45 -19.62 47.53
N LEU A 7 2.83 -19.64 46.36
CA LEU A 7 2.01 -18.55 45.84
C LEU A 7 0.50 -18.85 45.87
N VAL A 8 0.06 -20.02 46.38
CA VAL A 8 -1.36 -20.37 46.48
C VAL A 8 -2.12 -19.31 47.29
N GLY A 9 -3.27 -18.88 46.77
CA GLY A 9 -4.11 -17.82 47.36
C GLY A 9 -3.65 -16.40 47.02
N GLN A 10 -2.45 -16.20 46.45
CA GLN A 10 -2.00 -14.87 46.07
C GLN A 10 -2.63 -14.40 44.76
N ARG A 11 -2.84 -13.08 44.68
CA ARG A 11 -3.45 -12.40 43.54
C ARG A 11 -2.43 -11.56 42.77
N PHE A 12 -2.46 -11.67 41.44
CA PHE A 12 -1.62 -10.95 40.49
C PHE A 12 -2.51 -10.32 39.41
N GLY A 13 -2.89 -9.05 39.62
CA GLY A 13 -3.89 -8.40 38.79
C GLY A 13 -5.26 -9.08 38.91
N ARG A 14 -5.76 -9.63 37.80
CA ARG A 14 -7.00 -10.41 37.74
C ARG A 14 -6.81 -11.91 37.92
N LEU A 15 -5.59 -12.39 38.20
CA LEU A 15 -5.30 -13.81 38.39
C LEU A 15 -5.16 -14.13 39.88
N THR A 16 -5.83 -15.17 40.33
CA THR A 16 -5.68 -15.74 41.67
C THR A 16 -5.10 -17.14 41.55
N VAL A 17 -3.99 -17.41 42.25
CA VAL A 17 -3.33 -18.72 42.20
C VAL A 17 -4.13 -19.74 43.01
N ILE A 18 -4.53 -20.83 42.37
CA ILE A 18 -5.34 -21.90 42.98
C ILE A 18 -4.49 -23.12 43.36
N ALA A 19 -3.47 -23.46 42.56
CA ALA A 19 -2.64 -24.64 42.82
C ALA A 19 -1.24 -24.53 42.20
N GLU A 20 -0.27 -25.21 42.82
CA GLU A 20 1.04 -25.48 42.22
C GLU A 20 0.89 -26.62 41.18
N LEU A 21 1.49 -26.46 40.01
CA LEU A 21 1.55 -27.48 38.97
C LEU A 21 2.94 -28.14 38.93
N PRO A 22 3.06 -29.35 38.36
CA PRO A 22 4.35 -29.99 38.15
C PRO A 22 5.35 -29.05 37.49
N LYS A 23 6.58 -29.06 38.00
CA LYS A 23 7.65 -28.22 37.48
C LYS A 23 8.04 -28.71 36.10
N GLU A 24 7.91 -27.81 35.13
CA GLU A 24 8.34 -28.02 33.75
C GLU A 24 9.33 -26.90 33.41
N GLY A 25 10.64 -27.21 33.41
CA GLY A 25 11.71 -26.22 33.25
C GLY A 25 12.21 -25.60 34.57
N SER A 26 12.77 -24.38 34.51
CA SER A 26 13.50 -23.77 35.65
C SER A 26 12.60 -23.14 36.72
N SER A 27 11.36 -22.76 36.39
CA SER A 27 10.46 -22.01 37.29
C SER A 27 9.21 -22.81 37.66
N PRO A 28 8.72 -22.74 38.92
CA PRO A 28 7.43 -23.32 39.29
C PRO A 28 6.28 -22.76 38.46
N ARG A 29 5.36 -23.63 38.06
CA ARG A 29 4.13 -23.30 37.35
C ARG A 29 2.96 -23.27 38.33
N TRP A 30 2.04 -22.35 38.08
CA TRP A 30 0.88 -22.13 38.91
C TRP A 30 -0.38 -22.18 38.05
N SER A 31 -1.36 -22.97 38.49
CA SER A 31 -2.72 -22.87 38.00
C SER A 31 -3.35 -21.64 38.63
N CYS A 32 -3.91 -20.76 37.80
CA CYS A 32 -4.57 -19.54 38.24
C CYS A 32 -6.00 -19.50 37.69
N ILE A 33 -6.92 -18.98 38.48
CA ILE A 33 -8.25 -18.59 38.01
C ILE A 33 -8.26 -17.09 37.78
N CYS A 34 -8.77 -16.65 36.63
CA CYS A 34 -8.94 -15.24 36.38
C CYS A 34 -10.30 -14.77 36.88
N ASP A 35 -10.44 -13.49 37.23
CA ASP A 35 -11.75 -12.85 37.51
C ASP A 35 -12.76 -13.06 36.36
N CYS A 36 -12.27 -13.27 35.13
CA CYS A 36 -13.05 -13.62 33.95
C CYS A 36 -13.64 -15.04 33.96
N GLY A 37 -13.35 -15.85 35.00
CA GLY A 37 -13.70 -17.26 35.11
C GLY A 37 -12.81 -18.22 34.30
N ASN A 38 -11.97 -17.72 33.39
CA ASN A 38 -11.10 -18.59 32.58
C ASN A 38 -9.81 -18.97 33.35
N PRO A 39 -9.37 -20.23 33.23
CA PRO A 39 -8.12 -20.68 33.81
C PRO A 39 -6.92 -20.11 33.04
N LYS A 40 -5.80 -19.93 33.73
CA LYS A 40 -4.52 -19.53 33.14
C LYS A 40 -3.37 -20.20 33.88
N VAL A 41 -2.44 -20.78 33.13
CA VAL A 41 -1.16 -21.24 33.69
C VAL A 41 -0.13 -20.11 33.59
N ALA A 42 0.56 -19.83 34.69
CA ALA A 42 1.60 -18.81 34.76
C ALA A 42 2.79 -19.29 35.62
N THR A 43 3.99 -18.80 35.34
CA THR A 43 5.18 -19.10 36.15
C THR A 43 5.41 -18.06 37.24
N THR A 44 6.17 -18.42 38.28
CA THR A 44 6.56 -17.48 39.35
C THR A 44 7.17 -16.19 38.79
N ILE A 45 8.01 -16.30 37.75
CA ILE A 45 8.71 -15.15 37.17
C ILE A 45 7.72 -14.16 36.56
N VAL A 46 6.79 -14.61 35.72
CA VAL A 46 5.85 -13.72 35.01
C VAL A 46 4.76 -13.15 35.93
N LEU A 47 4.41 -13.86 37.00
CA LEU A 47 3.49 -13.35 38.03
C LEU A 47 4.14 -12.23 38.85
N ARG A 48 5.37 -12.44 39.35
CA ARG A 48 6.06 -11.44 40.18
C ARG A 48 6.55 -10.22 39.39
N ARG A 49 6.97 -10.41 38.13
CA ARG A 49 7.32 -9.28 37.24
C ARG A 49 6.08 -8.51 36.77
N GLY A 50 4.90 -9.10 36.86
CA GLY A 50 3.65 -8.49 36.42
C GLY A 50 3.40 -8.59 34.91
N ASP A 51 4.10 -9.47 34.19
CA ASP A 51 3.88 -9.69 32.75
C ASP A 51 2.55 -10.42 32.49
N CYS A 52 2.10 -11.24 33.44
CA CYS A 52 0.85 -11.98 33.36
C CYS A 52 -0.13 -11.51 34.45
N LYS A 53 -1.06 -10.62 34.07
CA LYS A 53 -2.07 -10.05 34.98
C LYS A 53 -3.49 -10.55 34.73
N SER A 54 -3.72 -11.36 33.70
CA SER A 54 -5.07 -11.87 33.36
C SER A 54 -5.02 -13.11 32.47
N CYS A 55 -6.18 -13.72 32.23
CA CYS A 55 -6.40 -14.77 31.23
C CYS A 55 -6.12 -14.30 29.78
N GLY A 56 -5.84 -13.02 29.57
CA GLY A 56 -5.87 -12.33 28.27
C GLY A 56 -7.10 -11.41 28.13
N CYS A 57 -8.06 -11.50 29.05
CA CYS A 57 -9.25 -10.63 29.06
C CYS A 57 -8.89 -9.16 29.24
N LEU A 58 -7.86 -8.82 30.02
CA LEU A 58 -7.47 -7.41 30.21
C LEU A 58 -7.10 -6.73 28.88
N HIS A 59 -6.44 -7.47 27.98
CA HIS A 59 -6.14 -7.00 26.63
C HIS A 59 -7.39 -6.95 25.75
N ARG A 60 -8.29 -7.94 25.88
CA ARG A 60 -9.56 -7.97 25.15
C ARG A 60 -10.45 -6.77 25.52
N ASP A 61 -10.60 -6.48 26.80
CA ASP A 61 -11.37 -5.35 27.32
C ASP A 61 -10.79 -4.01 26.82
N TYR A 62 -9.46 -3.87 26.84
CA TYR A 62 -8.79 -2.70 26.27
C TYR A 62 -9.09 -2.53 24.78
N LEU A 63 -9.08 -3.62 24.01
CA LEU A 63 -9.41 -3.57 22.59
C LEU A 63 -10.88 -3.21 22.36
N THR A 64 -11.83 -3.75 23.14
CA THR A 64 -13.26 -3.41 23.00
C THR A 64 -13.52 -1.94 23.30
N ASP A 65 -12.93 -1.39 24.37
CA ASP A 65 -13.08 0.03 24.72
C ASP A 65 -12.50 0.95 23.65
N ARG A 66 -11.35 0.58 23.08
CA ARG A 66 -10.72 1.32 21.99
C ARG A 66 -11.58 1.29 20.72
N HIS A 67 -12.18 0.14 20.40
CA HIS A 67 -13.07 -0.01 19.25
C HIS A 67 -14.35 0.81 19.41
N ALA A 68 -14.96 0.82 20.59
CA ALA A 68 -16.11 1.67 20.90
C ALA A 68 -15.79 3.17 20.72
N LYS A 69 -14.60 3.61 21.13
CA LYS A 69 -14.14 5.00 20.97
C LYS A 69 -13.86 5.40 19.50
N THR A 70 -13.65 4.42 18.61
CA THR A 70 -13.32 4.65 17.20
C THR A 70 -14.54 4.59 16.28
N ASP A 71 -15.71 4.16 16.79
CA ASP A 71 -16.96 4.10 16.04
C ASP A 71 -17.63 5.48 15.90
N THR A 72 -16.83 6.49 15.56
CA THR A 72 -17.35 7.82 15.25
C THR A 72 -18.08 7.76 13.92
N ASP A 73 -19.36 8.14 13.93
CA ASP A 73 -20.09 8.40 12.70
C ASP A 73 -19.42 9.56 11.92
N ILE A 74 -19.14 9.30 10.65
CA ILE A 74 -18.56 10.28 9.72
C ILE A 74 -19.46 10.51 8.51
N SER A 75 -20.71 10.04 8.54
CA SER A 75 -21.72 10.34 7.52
C SER A 75 -21.84 11.85 7.31
N GLY A 76 -21.90 12.28 6.05
CA GLY A 76 -21.93 13.69 5.65
C GLY A 76 -20.60 14.45 5.77
N LYS A 77 -19.55 13.87 6.38
CA LYS A 77 -18.27 14.56 6.51
C LYS A 77 -17.50 14.58 5.18
N ARG A 78 -16.89 15.73 4.91
CA ARG A 78 -16.09 15.99 3.71
C ARG A 78 -14.60 15.78 3.97
N PHE A 79 -13.92 15.13 3.02
CA PHE A 79 -12.50 14.83 3.00
C PHE A 79 -11.93 15.19 1.61
N GLY A 80 -11.56 16.47 1.44
CA GLY A 80 -11.21 17.00 0.11
C GLY A 80 -12.43 17.02 -0.81
N LYS A 81 -12.33 16.34 -1.98
CA LYS A 81 -13.44 16.21 -2.93
C LYS A 81 -14.44 15.09 -2.57
N LEU A 82 -14.22 14.36 -1.48
CA LEU A 82 -15.05 13.21 -1.10
C LEU A 82 -15.99 13.55 0.05
N VAL A 83 -17.24 13.12 -0.03
CA VAL A 83 -18.23 13.17 1.05
C VAL A 83 -18.59 11.74 1.45
N ALA A 84 -18.42 11.40 2.73
CA ALA A 84 -18.78 10.08 3.24
C ALA A 84 -20.30 9.95 3.34
N LEU A 85 -20.86 8.89 2.76
CA LEU A 85 -22.30 8.65 2.74
C LEU A 85 -22.70 7.67 3.85
N TYR A 86 -22.32 6.40 3.72
CA TYR A 86 -22.69 5.34 4.66
C TYR A 86 -21.66 4.21 4.68
N LYS A 87 -21.71 3.40 5.74
CA LYS A 87 -20.85 2.22 5.90
C LYS A 87 -21.29 1.09 4.96
N VAL A 88 -20.33 0.47 4.28
CA VAL A 88 -20.53 -0.69 3.41
C VAL A 88 -19.58 -1.81 3.77
N LYS A 89 -20.08 -3.05 3.77
CA LYS A 89 -19.26 -4.25 3.90
C LYS A 89 -18.89 -4.73 2.51
N VAL A 90 -17.61 -4.68 2.18
CA VAL A 90 -17.09 -5.14 0.89
C VAL A 90 -16.54 -6.55 1.07
N GLU A 91 -16.91 -7.47 0.18
CA GLU A 91 -16.36 -8.82 0.16
C GLU A 91 -14.83 -8.78 0.04
N ASN A 92 -14.13 -9.72 0.68
CA ASN A 92 -12.67 -9.78 0.75
C ASN A 92 -11.98 -8.61 1.49
N LYS A 93 -12.72 -7.72 2.17
CA LYS A 93 -12.15 -6.71 3.08
C LYS A 93 -12.48 -7.02 4.53
N LYS A 94 -11.45 -7.01 5.38
CA LYS A 94 -11.57 -7.27 6.83
C LYS A 94 -12.22 -6.11 7.59
N SER A 95 -12.19 -4.90 7.03
CA SER A 95 -12.67 -3.68 7.69
C SER A 95 -13.90 -3.14 6.98
N ILE A 96 -14.82 -2.57 7.76
CA ILE A 96 -15.97 -1.82 7.24
C ILE A 96 -15.45 -0.59 6.48
N MET A 97 -15.95 -0.41 5.26
CA MET A 97 -15.59 0.69 4.36
C MET A 97 -16.69 1.76 4.40
N TRP A 98 -16.37 2.98 3.97
CA TRP A 98 -17.35 4.04 3.77
C TRP A 98 -17.53 4.27 2.28
N LEU A 99 -18.77 4.16 1.80
CA LEU A 99 -19.08 4.62 0.45
C LEU A 99 -19.04 6.14 0.45
N CYS A 100 -18.23 6.71 -0.45
CA CYS A 100 -18.03 8.15 -0.52
C CYS A 100 -18.36 8.64 -1.93
N GLN A 101 -19.06 9.77 -2.01
CA GLN A 101 -19.32 10.46 -3.27
C GLN A 101 -18.23 11.51 -3.50
N CYS A 102 -17.62 11.50 -4.68
CA CYS A 102 -16.68 12.53 -5.08
C CYS A 102 -17.43 13.68 -5.78
N ASP A 103 -16.88 14.90 -5.72
CA ASP A 103 -17.37 16.05 -6.50
C ASP A 103 -17.38 15.77 -8.02
N CYS A 104 -16.59 14.78 -8.48
CA CYS A 104 -16.59 14.26 -9.85
C CYS A 104 -17.88 13.48 -10.22
N GLY A 105 -18.79 13.25 -9.26
CA GLY A 105 -20.00 12.43 -9.40
C GLY A 105 -19.79 10.94 -9.11
N GLN A 106 -18.55 10.43 -9.21
CA GLN A 106 -18.25 9.02 -8.95
C GLN A 106 -18.30 8.68 -7.46
N THR A 107 -18.84 7.51 -7.13
CA THR A 107 -18.81 6.94 -5.78
C THR A 107 -17.75 5.85 -5.63
N ILE A 108 -17.00 5.86 -4.53
CA ILE A 108 -15.98 4.85 -4.25
C ILE A 108 -15.98 4.41 -2.77
N PRO A 109 -15.74 3.12 -2.47
CA PRO A 109 -15.60 2.64 -1.10
C PRO A 109 -14.19 2.91 -0.55
N ILE A 110 -14.09 3.62 0.58
CA ILE A 110 -12.81 4.05 1.17
C ILE A 110 -12.77 3.72 2.68
N PRO A 111 -11.62 3.31 3.25
CA PRO A 111 -11.50 3.12 4.69
C PRO A 111 -11.53 4.48 5.42
N ALA A 112 -12.24 4.56 6.55
CA ALA A 112 -12.28 5.77 7.37
C ALA A 112 -10.87 6.26 7.79
N SER A 113 -9.94 5.33 8.03
CA SER A 113 -8.58 5.65 8.45
C SER A 113 -7.80 6.43 7.37
N GLU A 114 -7.99 6.10 6.10
CA GLU A 114 -7.24 6.71 5.00
C GLU A 114 -7.79 8.10 4.65
N MET A 115 -9.11 8.28 4.79
CA MET A 115 -9.74 9.60 4.69
C MET A 115 -9.31 10.53 5.82
N LYS A 116 -9.33 10.04 7.08
CA LYS A 116 -8.90 10.82 8.26
C LYS A 116 -7.42 11.21 8.20
N LYS A 117 -6.55 10.33 7.68
CA LYS A 117 -5.12 10.63 7.43
C LYS A 117 -4.90 11.55 6.23
N GLY A 118 -5.94 11.82 5.43
CA GLY A 118 -5.86 12.66 4.24
C GLY A 118 -5.08 12.05 3.08
N LYS A 119 -4.88 10.72 3.04
CA LYS A 119 -4.20 10.03 1.95
C LYS A 119 -5.07 9.92 0.69
N ILE A 120 -6.38 9.78 0.88
CA ILE A 120 -7.36 9.69 -0.20
C ILE A 120 -8.28 10.91 -0.09
N ARG A 121 -8.26 11.78 -1.10
CA ARG A 121 -9.00 13.05 -1.14
C ARG A 121 -9.87 13.24 -2.39
N SER A 122 -9.87 12.27 -3.30
CA SER A 122 -10.72 12.26 -4.52
C SER A 122 -10.94 10.84 -5.04
N CYS A 123 -11.84 10.70 -6.02
CA CYS A 123 -12.08 9.46 -6.78
C CYS A 123 -10.85 8.99 -7.60
N GLY A 124 -9.78 9.77 -7.67
CA GLY A 124 -8.66 9.60 -8.61
C GLY A 124 -8.70 10.62 -9.77
N CYS A 125 -9.81 11.35 -9.91
CA CYS A 125 -9.96 12.38 -10.95
C CYS A 125 -8.88 13.48 -10.88
N LEU A 126 -8.37 13.82 -9.69
CA LEU A 126 -7.29 14.81 -9.57
C LEU A 126 -6.02 14.40 -10.34
N ILE A 127 -5.72 13.10 -10.36
CA ILE A 127 -4.59 12.58 -11.12
C ILE A 127 -4.96 12.50 -12.59
N SER A 128 -6.19 12.06 -12.91
CA SER A 128 -6.67 12.00 -14.29
C SER A 128 -6.59 13.36 -14.98
N ASP A 129 -7.13 14.41 -14.38
CA ASP A 129 -7.17 15.75 -14.96
C ASP A 129 -5.76 16.30 -15.22
N HIS A 130 -4.85 16.11 -14.25
CA HIS A 130 -3.46 16.53 -14.37
C HIS A 130 -2.70 15.72 -15.42
N VAL A 131 -2.88 14.39 -15.47
CA VAL A 131 -2.24 13.54 -16.47
C VAL A 131 -2.78 13.85 -17.87
N THR A 132 -4.08 14.08 -18.03
CA THR A 132 -4.68 14.43 -19.33
C THR A 132 -4.10 15.74 -19.86
N SER A 133 -3.85 16.73 -19.01
CA SER A 133 -3.22 18.00 -19.40
C SER A 133 -1.80 17.85 -19.97
N TRP A 134 -1.10 16.75 -19.70
CA TRP A 134 0.22 16.48 -20.27
C TRP A 134 0.20 15.91 -21.69
N PHE A 135 -0.97 15.50 -22.19
CA PHE A 135 -1.09 14.90 -23.50
C PHE A 135 -1.67 15.89 -24.51
N GLU A 136 -0.94 16.12 -25.59
CA GLU A 136 -1.41 16.89 -26.74
C GLU A 136 -1.43 15.99 -27.98
N ALA A 137 -2.57 15.96 -28.67
CA ALA A 137 -2.83 15.06 -29.80
C ALA A 137 -2.42 13.58 -29.54
N GLY A 138 -2.55 13.10 -28.29
CA GLY A 138 -2.18 11.74 -27.90
C GLY A 138 -0.69 11.52 -27.59
N THR A 139 0.13 12.58 -27.58
CA THR A 139 1.56 12.56 -27.23
C THR A 139 1.79 13.16 -25.86
N ASN A 140 2.53 12.46 -25.00
CA ASN A 140 2.92 12.98 -23.69
C ASN A 140 4.06 14.00 -23.85
N ILE A 141 3.78 15.30 -23.69
CA ILE A 141 4.75 16.38 -23.93
C ILE A 141 5.95 16.28 -22.99
N PRO A 142 5.81 16.15 -21.66
CA PRO A 142 6.96 16.01 -20.76
C PRO A 142 7.87 14.83 -21.11
N ALA A 143 7.30 13.67 -21.48
CA ALA A 143 8.08 12.48 -21.82
C ALA A 143 8.78 12.60 -23.19
N LEU A 144 8.19 13.35 -24.12
CA LEU A 144 8.80 13.65 -25.42
C LEU A 144 10.03 14.56 -25.26
N LEU A 145 9.92 15.59 -24.40
CA LEU A 145 11.01 16.54 -24.13
C LEU A 145 12.10 15.95 -23.22
N ALA A 146 11.77 14.96 -22.39
CA ALA A 146 12.72 14.37 -21.45
C ALA A 146 13.73 13.42 -22.12
N ASN A 147 15.02 13.67 -21.93
CA ASN A 147 16.09 12.79 -22.43
C ASN A 147 16.45 11.64 -21.45
N ASN A 148 15.45 11.10 -20.75
CA ASN A 148 15.67 10.11 -19.71
C ASN A 148 15.80 8.71 -20.33
N ILE A 149 16.95 8.05 -20.16
CA ILE A 149 17.19 6.68 -20.63
C ILE A 149 17.18 5.74 -19.42
N SER A 150 16.51 4.60 -19.54
CA SER A 150 16.50 3.59 -18.48
C SER A 150 17.88 2.98 -18.30
N SER A 151 18.29 2.70 -17.06
CA SER A 151 19.53 1.98 -16.75
C SER A 151 19.62 0.59 -17.39
N ARG A 152 18.48 -0.01 -17.77
CA ARG A 152 18.42 -1.31 -18.49
C ARG A 152 18.58 -1.17 -20.01
N ASN A 153 18.68 0.05 -20.53
CA ASN A 153 18.86 0.27 -21.96
C ASN A 153 20.32 0.00 -22.34
N THR A 154 20.54 -1.07 -23.10
CA THR A 154 21.86 -1.51 -23.55
C THR A 154 22.29 -0.92 -24.90
N SER A 155 21.34 -0.36 -25.65
CA SER A 155 21.63 0.24 -26.96
C SER A 155 22.15 1.67 -26.86
N GLY A 156 21.83 2.38 -25.76
CA GLY A 156 22.06 3.81 -25.59
C GLY A 156 20.98 4.69 -26.25
N THR A 157 19.99 4.09 -26.92
CA THR A 157 18.96 4.82 -27.68
C THR A 157 17.58 4.25 -27.38
N LYS A 158 16.58 5.11 -27.12
CA LYS A 158 15.21 4.68 -26.85
C LYS A 158 14.61 3.98 -28.07
N GLY A 159 14.02 2.80 -27.88
CA GLY A 159 13.37 2.06 -28.97
C GLY A 159 14.35 1.36 -29.92
N VAL A 160 15.64 1.27 -29.57
CA VAL A 160 16.59 0.39 -30.25
C VAL A 160 16.95 -0.75 -29.32
N HIS A 161 16.81 -1.99 -29.77
CA HIS A 161 17.18 -3.18 -28.97
C HIS A 161 17.64 -4.33 -29.88
N PHE A 162 18.45 -5.23 -29.33
CA PHE A 162 18.89 -6.42 -30.05
C PHE A 162 17.83 -7.53 -29.93
N ASP A 163 17.50 -8.20 -31.03
CA ASP A 163 16.65 -9.39 -31.08
C ASP A 163 17.51 -10.64 -31.28
N PRO A 164 17.79 -11.41 -30.21
CA PRO A 164 18.67 -12.57 -30.29
C PRO A 164 18.06 -13.72 -31.11
N SER A 165 16.73 -13.78 -31.26
CA SER A 165 16.08 -14.85 -32.02
C SER A 165 16.38 -14.77 -33.52
N ARG A 166 16.69 -13.57 -34.01
CA ARG A 166 16.96 -13.28 -35.43
C ARG A 166 18.34 -12.71 -35.65
N ASN A 167 19.12 -12.52 -34.59
CA ASN A 167 20.45 -11.93 -34.61
C ASN A 167 20.49 -10.54 -35.29
N LYS A 168 19.47 -9.69 -35.02
CA LYS A 168 19.32 -8.36 -35.64
C LYS A 168 18.99 -7.28 -34.63
N TRP A 169 19.47 -6.06 -34.86
CA TRP A 169 19.07 -4.84 -34.15
C TRP A 169 17.73 -4.33 -34.67
N CYS A 170 16.77 -4.11 -33.78
CA CYS A 170 15.45 -3.59 -34.10
C CYS A 170 15.35 -2.11 -33.73
N ALA A 171 14.75 -1.31 -34.60
CA ALA A 171 14.43 0.08 -34.34
C ALA A 171 12.91 0.30 -34.40
N GLU A 172 12.35 0.88 -33.34
CA GLU A 172 10.94 1.24 -33.23
C GLU A 172 10.75 2.58 -32.53
N ILE A 173 9.72 3.33 -32.95
CA ILE A 173 9.32 4.60 -32.34
C ILE A 173 7.82 4.57 -32.05
N MET A 174 7.44 5.03 -30.86
CA MET A 174 6.04 5.22 -30.47
C MET A 174 5.72 6.70 -30.56
N PHE A 175 4.72 7.07 -31.36
CA PHE A 175 4.30 8.45 -31.51
C PHE A 175 2.77 8.52 -31.69
N GLN A 176 2.09 9.46 -31.02
CA GLN A 176 0.63 9.61 -31.02
C GLN A 176 -0.12 8.29 -30.80
N ARG A 177 0.31 7.50 -29.79
CA ARG A 177 -0.24 6.17 -29.45
C ARG A 177 -0.11 5.10 -30.55
N LYS A 178 0.61 5.38 -31.64
CA LYS A 178 0.90 4.43 -32.72
C LYS A 178 2.36 3.96 -32.65
N ARG A 179 2.56 2.66 -32.85
CA ARG A 179 3.90 2.06 -32.97
C ARG A 179 4.33 2.07 -34.44
N TYR A 180 5.48 2.66 -34.71
CA TYR A 180 6.16 2.63 -36.00
C TYR A 180 7.35 1.66 -35.90
N ARG A 181 7.29 0.58 -36.69
CA ARG A 181 8.38 -0.38 -36.82
C ARG A 181 9.28 0.09 -37.94
N LEU A 182 10.44 0.63 -37.60
CA LEU A 182 11.33 1.28 -38.58
C LEU A 182 12.13 0.24 -39.38
N GLY A 183 12.51 -0.86 -38.72
CA GLY A 183 13.17 -1.96 -39.41
C GLY A 183 13.98 -2.85 -38.47
N ARG A 184 14.72 -3.76 -39.11
CA ARG A 184 15.67 -4.68 -38.47
C ARG A 184 16.97 -4.65 -39.27
N TYR A 185 18.08 -4.51 -38.57
CA TYR A 185 19.39 -4.21 -39.12
C TYR A 185 20.43 -5.16 -38.55
N ASP A 186 21.50 -5.40 -39.30
CA ASP A 186 22.60 -6.23 -38.82
C ASP A 186 23.54 -5.39 -37.92
N ASP A 187 23.68 -4.10 -38.22
CA ASP A 187 24.50 -3.17 -37.44
C ASP A 187 23.69 -2.36 -36.41
N LYS A 188 24.32 -2.11 -35.25
CA LYS A 188 23.74 -1.33 -34.15
C LYS A 188 23.61 0.15 -34.51
N GLN A 189 24.63 0.73 -35.16
CA GLN A 189 24.66 2.15 -35.47
C GLN A 189 23.63 2.49 -36.55
N GLU A 190 23.45 1.61 -37.52
CA GLU A 190 22.39 1.74 -38.52
C GLU A 190 21.00 1.83 -37.87
N ALA A 191 20.68 0.92 -36.95
CA ALA A 191 19.41 0.95 -36.22
C ALA A 191 19.23 2.24 -35.39
N ILE A 192 20.32 2.78 -34.82
CA ILE A 192 20.31 4.05 -34.09
C ILE A 192 20.08 5.23 -35.03
N GLN A 193 20.72 5.24 -36.19
CA GLN A 193 20.60 6.31 -37.17
C GLN A 193 19.16 6.41 -37.70
N ILE A 194 18.59 5.28 -38.14
CA ILE A 194 17.19 5.22 -38.58
C ILE A 194 16.24 5.67 -37.48
N ARG A 195 16.52 5.28 -36.22
CA ARG A 195 15.71 5.70 -35.08
C ARG A 195 15.74 7.21 -34.87
N LYS A 196 16.90 7.86 -35.02
CA LYS A 196 17.08 9.33 -34.90
C LYS A 196 16.42 10.08 -36.06
N GLU A 197 16.55 9.57 -37.28
CA GLU A 197 15.87 10.14 -38.45
C GLU A 197 14.35 10.14 -38.27
N ALA A 198 13.79 9.05 -37.74
CA ALA A 198 12.39 8.99 -37.39
C ALA A 198 11.98 9.96 -36.27
N GLU A 199 12.87 10.30 -35.32
CA GLU A 199 12.61 11.36 -34.32
C GLU A 199 12.53 12.72 -34.99
N ASN A 200 13.51 13.05 -35.83
CA ASN A 200 13.53 14.35 -36.50
C ASN A 200 12.28 14.56 -37.35
N GLN A 201 11.84 13.53 -38.08
CA GLN A 201 10.62 13.60 -38.90
C GLN A 201 9.35 13.63 -38.03
N LEU A 202 9.15 12.63 -37.17
CA LEU A 202 7.85 12.49 -36.46
C LEU A 202 7.73 13.47 -35.28
N HIS A 203 8.80 13.63 -34.50
CA HIS A 203 8.78 14.49 -33.33
C HIS A 203 9.10 15.95 -33.68
N GLY A 204 10.02 16.19 -34.62
CA GLY A 204 10.39 17.55 -35.03
C GLY A 204 9.20 18.34 -35.57
N ASP A 205 8.53 17.82 -36.60
CA ASP A 205 7.33 18.44 -37.19
C ASP A 205 6.25 18.72 -36.13
N PHE A 206 6.09 17.81 -35.17
CA PHE A 206 5.12 17.95 -34.08
C PHE A 206 5.53 19.00 -33.04
N LEU A 207 6.81 19.07 -32.68
CA LEU A 207 7.32 20.06 -31.73
C LEU A 207 7.27 21.47 -32.33
N ASP A 208 7.57 21.62 -33.62
CA ASP A 208 7.44 22.89 -34.33
C ASP A 208 5.98 23.36 -34.35
N TRP A 209 5.04 22.46 -34.68
CA TRP A 209 3.61 22.75 -34.58
C TRP A 209 3.18 23.12 -33.15
N TYR A 210 3.64 22.37 -32.14
CA TYR A 210 3.29 22.58 -30.74
C TYR A 210 3.79 23.93 -30.20
N ASN A 211 5.03 24.31 -30.54
CA ASN A 211 5.64 25.57 -30.10
C ASN A 211 5.03 26.79 -30.80
N ASN A 212 4.64 26.67 -32.07
CA ASN A 212 4.02 27.77 -32.83
C ASN A 212 2.55 28.05 -32.47
N ARG A 213 1.98 27.28 -31.54
CA ARG A 213 0.58 27.37 -31.11
C ARG A 213 0.42 28.10 -29.76
N GLN A 214 1.52 28.36 -29.04
CA GLN A 214 1.58 29.19 -27.83
C GLN A 214 1.72 30.67 -28.18
#